data_AF-A0A6J5FXN9-F1
#
_entry.id   AF-A0A6J5FXN9-F1
#
_cell.length_a   1.000
_cell.length_b   1.000
_cell.length_c   1.000
_cell.angle_alpha   90.00
_cell.angle_beta   90.00
_cell.angle_gamma   90.00
#
_symmetry.space_group_name_H-M   'P 1'
#
loop_
_entity.id
_entity.type
_entity.pdbx_description
1 polymer ?
#
loop_
_entity_poly.entity_id
_entity_poly.type
_entity_poly.pdbx_seq_one_letter_code
_entity_poly.pdbx_strand_id
1 'polypeptide(L)'
;MSETSPRLFIVSPHFDDAVFSCGALLAAHPDASVCTVFAAPPEHEMHTEWDQKSGFANAYEAVHERTLEDNRALEVLDAIPLRMPFRDSQYADSPSISRMAAMLEEIIYRSTANTLLMPLGLYHDDHVRVFEACCEILPRLSHLVWFGYEEAIHRRTPGVVQARLADLAQRGIVATPALPSAAHTIDVQRRAQLKREAVNAYASQLRAFGAGNYDDVFATERYWQLSVGRRARK
;
A
#
# COMPACT_ATOMS: atom_id res chain seq x y z
N MET A 1 -30.64 6.41 4.34
CA MET A 1 -29.32 6.48 4.99
C MET A 1 -28.43 7.24 4.03
N SER A 2 -27.87 8.38 4.42
CA SER A 2 -26.93 9.11 3.56
C SER A 2 -25.75 8.18 3.31
N GLU A 3 -25.58 7.72 2.07
CA GLU A 3 -24.35 7.03 1.67
C GLU A 3 -23.22 8.04 1.82
N THR A 4 -22.45 7.91 2.89
CA THR A 4 -21.23 8.69 3.06
C THR A 4 -20.25 8.24 1.99
N SER A 5 -19.76 9.16 1.17
CA SER A 5 -18.71 8.87 0.18
C SER A 5 -17.53 8.11 0.83
N PRO A 6 -16.89 7.19 0.11
CA PRO A 6 -15.78 6.43 0.65
C PRO A 6 -14.61 7.36 0.99
N ARG A 7 -14.14 7.28 2.23
CA ARG A 7 -12.92 7.94 2.70
C ARG A 7 -11.87 6.87 2.84
N LEU A 8 -10.94 6.87 1.89
CA LEU A 8 -9.96 5.80 1.74
C LEU A 8 -8.81 5.95 2.73
N PHE A 9 -8.36 4.82 3.25
CA PHE A 9 -7.10 4.67 3.96
C PHE A 9 -6.34 3.52 3.32
N ILE A 10 -5.25 3.84 2.63
CA ILE A 10 -4.41 2.86 1.93
C ILE A 10 -3.17 2.59 2.76
N VAL A 11 -2.98 1.35 3.17
CA VAL A 11 -1.75 0.91 3.83
C VAL A 11 -0.72 0.60 2.75
N SER A 12 0.42 1.28 2.77
CA SER A 12 1.53 1.11 1.85
C SER A 12 2.71 0.47 2.58
N PRO A 13 3.27 -0.68 2.17
CA PRO A 13 4.49 -1.20 2.77
C PRO A 13 5.65 -0.19 2.70
N HIS A 14 6.04 0.20 1.50
CA HIS A 14 7.07 1.20 1.22
C HIS A 14 6.48 2.46 0.58
N PHE A 15 7.33 3.45 0.30
CA PHE A 15 6.92 4.79 -0.12
C PHE A 15 6.15 4.83 -1.45
N ASP A 16 6.44 3.93 -2.37
CA ASP A 16 5.92 3.92 -3.74
C ASP A 16 4.72 2.98 -3.95
N ASP A 17 4.61 1.91 -3.16
CA ASP A 17 3.68 0.80 -3.40
C ASP A 17 2.22 1.22 -3.59
N ALA A 18 1.71 2.10 -2.72
CA ALA A 18 0.33 2.57 -2.81
C ALA A 18 0.09 3.38 -4.09
N VAL A 19 1.02 4.25 -4.51
CA VAL A 19 0.87 5.00 -5.76
C VAL A 19 1.02 4.08 -6.96
N PHE A 20 1.94 3.12 -6.89
CA PHE A 20 2.17 2.18 -7.99
C PHE A 20 0.96 1.27 -8.20
N SER A 21 0.35 0.81 -7.11
CA SER A 21 -0.73 -0.19 -7.14
C SER A 21 -2.12 0.44 -7.18
N CYS A 22 -2.28 1.65 -6.63
CA CYS A 22 -3.57 2.31 -6.41
C CYS A 22 -3.62 3.77 -6.89
N GLY A 23 -2.62 4.28 -7.63
CA GLY A 23 -2.55 5.69 -8.02
C GLY A 23 -3.75 6.20 -8.83
N ALA A 24 -4.38 5.37 -9.67
CA ALA A 24 -5.57 5.78 -10.42
C ALA A 24 -6.82 5.82 -9.54
N LEU A 25 -6.88 4.96 -8.50
CA LEU A 25 -7.89 5.04 -7.46
C LEU A 25 -7.69 6.29 -6.59
N LEU A 26 -6.46 6.56 -6.15
CA LEU A 26 -6.10 7.75 -5.37
C LEU A 26 -6.47 9.04 -6.12
N ALA A 27 -6.16 9.12 -7.42
CA ALA A 27 -6.55 10.25 -8.26
C ALA A 27 -8.07 10.54 -8.24
N ALA A 28 -8.90 9.51 -8.02
CA ALA A 28 -10.36 9.64 -7.94
C ALA A 28 -10.90 9.89 -6.52
N HIS A 29 -10.01 10.00 -5.52
CA HIS A 29 -10.31 10.17 -4.09
C HIS A 29 -9.33 11.17 -3.45
N PRO A 30 -9.49 12.48 -3.70
CA PRO A 30 -8.79 13.49 -2.91
C PRO A 30 -9.09 13.29 -1.42
N ASP A 31 -8.17 13.73 -0.58
CA ASP A 31 -8.16 13.53 0.87
C ASP A 31 -8.04 12.06 1.34
N ALA A 32 -7.77 11.11 0.41
CA ALA A 32 -7.42 9.74 0.79
C ALA A 32 -6.13 9.74 1.61
N SER A 33 -6.10 8.97 2.70
CA SER A 33 -4.90 8.80 3.52
C SER A 33 -4.05 7.66 2.98
N VAL A 34 -2.75 7.89 2.83
CA VAL A 34 -1.76 6.85 2.50
C VAL A 34 -0.83 6.67 3.68
N CYS A 35 -0.88 5.48 4.30
CA CYS A 35 -0.09 5.15 5.47
C CYS A 35 1.10 4.27 5.09
N THR A 36 2.28 4.88 4.99
CA THR A 36 3.53 4.18 4.70
C THR A 36 4.09 3.54 5.97
N VAL A 37 4.15 2.21 5.97
CA VAL A 37 4.52 1.40 7.15
C VAL A 37 6.03 1.50 7.42
N PHE A 38 6.85 1.32 6.40
CA PHE A 38 8.31 1.30 6.53
C PHE A 38 8.90 2.65 6.10
N ALA A 39 8.75 3.65 6.96
CA ALA A 39 9.13 5.03 6.67
C ALA A 39 10.23 5.60 7.58
N ALA A 40 10.72 4.84 8.56
CA ALA A 40 11.78 5.30 9.45
C ALA A 40 13.18 5.03 8.87
N PRO A 41 14.13 5.96 9.08
CA PRO A 41 15.53 5.69 8.76
C PRO A 41 16.13 4.66 9.73
N PRO A 42 17.25 4.01 9.35
CA PRO A 42 18.00 3.17 10.28
C PRO A 42 18.50 3.94 11.50
N GLU A 43 18.87 3.20 12.54
CA GLU A 43 19.48 3.73 13.75
C GLU A 43 20.99 4.00 13.60
N HIS A 44 21.61 3.29 12.67
CA HIS A 44 23.04 3.34 12.41
C HIS A 44 23.29 3.59 10.92
N GLU A 45 24.42 4.20 10.61
CA GLU A 45 24.84 4.38 9.23
C GLU A 45 24.99 3.01 8.54
N MET A 46 24.35 2.89 7.38
CA MET A 46 24.39 1.70 6.56
C MET A 46 24.07 2.05 5.11
N HIS A 47 24.34 1.09 4.24
CA HIS A 47 24.18 1.20 2.81
C HIS A 47 23.83 -0.18 2.25
N THR A 48 22.78 -0.25 1.43
CA THR A 48 22.33 -1.51 0.82
C THR A 48 22.56 -1.52 -0.70
N GLU A 49 22.45 -2.69 -1.31
CA GLU A 49 22.48 -2.80 -2.77
C GLU A 49 21.34 -2.00 -3.42
N TRP A 50 20.17 -1.94 -2.78
CA TRP A 50 19.03 -1.17 -3.29
C TRP A 50 19.32 0.34 -3.24
N ASP A 51 19.93 0.83 -2.16
CA ASP A 51 20.34 2.24 -2.07
C ASP A 51 21.36 2.60 -3.15
N GLN A 52 22.33 1.72 -3.40
CA GLN A 52 23.29 1.91 -4.48
C GLN A 52 22.60 1.97 -5.86
N LYS A 53 21.65 1.07 -6.14
CA LYS A 53 20.89 1.06 -7.40
C LYS A 53 20.00 2.29 -7.55
N SER A 54 19.43 2.78 -6.45
CA SER A 54 18.70 4.05 -6.41
C SER A 54 19.62 5.27 -6.56
N GLY A 55 20.93 5.11 -6.37
CA GLY A 55 21.96 6.14 -6.52
C GLY A 55 22.19 6.97 -5.26
N PHE A 56 21.94 6.40 -4.07
CA PHE A 56 22.19 7.03 -2.78
C PHE A 56 23.51 6.55 -2.17
N ALA A 57 24.16 7.43 -1.40
CA ALA A 57 25.41 7.14 -0.72
C ALA A 57 25.21 6.39 0.60
N ASN A 58 24.05 6.59 1.27
CA ASN A 58 23.68 5.89 2.49
C ASN A 58 22.16 5.81 2.68
N ALA A 59 21.73 4.99 3.62
CA ALA A 59 20.32 4.75 3.93
C ALA A 59 19.57 5.98 4.49
N TYR A 60 20.25 6.89 5.19
CA TYR A 60 19.61 8.13 5.68
C TYR A 60 19.22 9.03 4.52
N GLU A 61 20.13 9.23 3.57
CA GLU A 61 19.87 9.94 2.32
C GLU A 61 18.74 9.25 1.55
N ALA A 62 18.77 7.92 1.44
CA ALA A 62 17.74 7.16 0.74
C ALA A 62 16.34 7.37 1.34
N VAL A 63 16.18 7.25 2.66
CA VAL A 63 14.88 7.45 3.32
C VAL A 63 14.44 8.92 3.27
N HIS A 64 15.36 9.87 3.37
CA HIS A 64 15.07 11.29 3.24
C HIS A 64 14.56 11.63 1.84
N GLU A 65 15.26 11.20 0.79
CA GLU A 65 14.87 11.49 -0.58
C GLU A 65 13.58 10.76 -0.98
N ARG A 66 13.43 9.47 -0.61
CA ARG A 66 12.17 8.73 -0.83
C ARG A 66 10.99 9.39 -0.11
N THR A 67 11.24 10.01 1.05
CA THR A 67 10.23 10.82 1.75
C THR A 67 9.80 12.03 0.93
N LEU A 68 10.73 12.74 0.30
CA LEU A 68 10.43 13.91 -0.54
C LEU A 68 9.79 13.51 -1.88
N GLU A 69 10.18 12.37 -2.45
CA GLU A 69 9.51 11.77 -3.62
C GLU A 69 8.05 11.44 -3.32
N ASP A 70 7.79 10.74 -2.22
CA ASP A 70 6.45 10.39 -1.77
C ASP A 70 5.58 11.62 -1.50
N ASN A 71 6.11 12.65 -0.84
CA ASN A 71 5.37 13.89 -0.62
C ASN A 71 4.92 14.53 -1.95
N ARG A 72 5.80 14.59 -2.95
CA ARG A 72 5.47 15.12 -4.28
C ARG A 72 4.43 14.26 -4.99
N ALA A 73 4.56 12.94 -4.91
CA ALA A 73 3.60 12.02 -5.54
C ALA A 73 2.20 12.14 -4.93
N LEU A 74 2.11 12.24 -3.60
CA LEU A 74 0.85 12.36 -2.90
C LEU A 74 0.22 13.75 -3.05
N GLU A 75 1.03 14.81 -3.18
CA GLU A 75 0.55 16.15 -3.53
C GLU A 75 -0.13 16.18 -4.90
N VAL A 76 0.42 15.49 -5.91
CA VAL A 76 -0.22 15.35 -7.24
C VAL A 76 -1.60 14.69 -7.16
N LEU A 77 -1.82 13.83 -6.17
CA LEU A 77 -3.04 13.04 -5.98
C LEU A 77 -3.99 13.64 -4.93
N ASP A 78 -3.67 14.81 -4.38
CA ASP A 78 -4.37 15.42 -3.24
C ASP A 78 -4.56 14.43 -2.07
N ALA A 79 -3.56 13.56 -1.83
CA ALA A 79 -3.59 12.53 -0.81
C ALA A 79 -2.82 12.96 0.46
N ILE A 80 -3.24 12.45 1.62
CA ILE A 80 -2.69 12.79 2.92
C ILE A 80 -1.63 11.75 3.33
N PRO A 81 -0.34 12.13 3.45
CA PRO A 81 0.70 11.21 3.90
C PRO A 81 0.62 10.94 5.40
N LEU A 82 0.67 9.65 5.76
CA LEU A 82 0.86 9.16 7.13
C LEU A 82 2.09 8.25 7.15
N ARG A 83 2.96 8.39 8.15
CA ARG A 83 4.23 7.67 8.22
C ARG A 83 4.32 6.91 9.55
N MET A 84 4.58 5.61 9.49
CA MET A 84 4.85 4.80 10.68
C MET A 84 6.36 4.77 10.98
N PRO A 85 6.75 4.58 12.25
CA PRO A 85 8.13 4.65 12.69
C PRO A 85 8.86 3.30 12.53
N PHE A 86 8.51 2.49 11.52
CA PHE A 86 9.16 1.21 11.27
C PHE A 86 10.19 1.31 10.15
N ARG A 87 11.24 0.51 10.28
CA ARG A 87 12.34 0.42 9.31
C ARG A 87 12.07 -0.72 8.35
N ASP A 88 12.37 -0.47 7.10
CA ASP A 88 12.44 -1.50 6.07
C ASP A 88 13.38 -2.62 6.53
N SER A 89 13.01 -3.87 6.27
CA SER A 89 13.81 -5.05 6.62
C SER A 89 15.24 -5.00 6.07
N GLN A 90 15.50 -4.28 4.97
CA GLN A 90 16.84 -4.06 4.44
C GLN A 90 17.77 -3.31 5.41
N TYR A 91 17.21 -2.59 6.38
CA TYR A 91 17.93 -1.80 7.36
C TYR A 91 18.11 -2.48 8.72
N ALA A 92 17.81 -3.77 8.79
CA ALA A 92 17.73 -4.57 10.01
C ALA A 92 16.66 -4.07 11.01
N ASP A 93 16.10 -5.01 11.79
CA ASP A 93 15.01 -4.78 12.75
C ASP A 93 13.61 -4.64 12.11
N SER A 94 12.96 -5.79 11.85
CA SER A 94 11.54 -5.82 11.49
C SER A 94 10.66 -5.82 12.75
N PRO A 95 9.62 -4.96 12.83
CA PRO A 95 8.70 -4.98 13.95
C PRO A 95 7.93 -6.31 14.01
N SER A 96 7.57 -6.74 15.22
CA SER A 96 6.60 -7.84 15.38
C SER A 96 5.27 -7.47 14.74
N ILE A 97 4.58 -8.45 14.15
CA ILE A 97 3.25 -8.28 13.54
C ILE A 97 2.27 -7.59 14.48
N SER A 98 2.19 -8.01 15.75
CA SER A 98 1.24 -7.44 16.71
C SER A 98 1.55 -5.98 17.08
N ARG A 99 2.82 -5.58 17.12
CA ARG A 99 3.21 -4.16 17.29
C ARG A 99 2.78 -3.32 16.08
N MET A 100 2.94 -3.86 14.87
CA MET A 100 2.51 -3.20 13.65
C MET A 100 0.98 -3.08 13.58
N ALA A 101 0.27 -4.17 13.88
CA ALA A 101 -1.19 -4.23 13.96
C ALA A 101 -1.76 -3.20 14.95
N ALA A 102 -1.21 -3.13 16.17
CA ALA A 102 -1.66 -2.19 17.19
C ALA A 102 -1.50 -0.72 16.75
N MET A 103 -0.38 -0.38 16.10
CA MET A 103 -0.15 0.98 15.62
C MET A 103 -0.99 1.33 14.39
N LEU A 104 -1.17 0.38 13.45
CA LEU A 104 -2.10 0.56 12.33
C LEU A 104 -3.52 0.83 12.85
N GLU A 105 -3.98 0.03 13.81
CA GLU A 105 -5.29 0.19 14.45
C GLU A 105 -5.42 1.58 15.10
N GLU A 106 -4.41 2.05 15.83
CA GLU A 106 -4.39 3.39 16.42
C GLU A 106 -4.48 4.51 15.37
N ILE A 107 -3.71 4.42 14.28
CA ILE A 107 -3.72 5.44 13.21
C ILE A 107 -5.09 5.43 12.49
N ILE A 108 -5.64 4.26 12.21
CA ILE A 108 -6.96 4.11 11.58
C ILE A 108 -8.04 4.73 12.47
N TYR A 109 -8.01 4.49 13.78
CA TYR A 109 -8.97 5.07 14.73
C TYR A 109 -8.93 6.60 14.82
N ARG A 110 -7.76 7.21 14.58
CA ARG A 110 -7.59 8.67 14.53
C ARG A 110 -8.03 9.27 13.19
N SER A 111 -8.27 8.44 12.18
CA SER A 111 -8.75 8.86 10.87
C SER A 111 -10.29 8.85 10.82
N THR A 112 -10.85 9.48 9.78
CA THR A 112 -12.29 9.39 9.48
C THR A 112 -12.61 8.31 8.45
N ALA A 113 -11.63 7.46 8.12
CA ALA A 113 -11.74 6.49 7.05
C ALA A 113 -12.86 5.48 7.30
N ASN A 114 -13.58 5.14 6.23
CA ASN A 114 -14.62 4.11 6.25
C ASN A 114 -14.30 2.96 5.29
N THR A 115 -13.26 3.10 4.46
CA THR A 115 -12.81 2.13 3.48
C THR A 115 -11.29 1.96 3.56
N LEU A 116 -10.85 0.75 3.84
CA LEU A 116 -9.47 0.37 4.09
C LEU A 116 -8.94 -0.45 2.92
N LEU A 117 -7.74 -0.12 2.46
CA LEU A 117 -7.02 -0.86 1.42
C LEU A 117 -5.71 -1.39 2.01
N MET A 118 -5.51 -2.70 1.89
CA MET A 118 -4.29 -3.39 2.33
C MET A 118 -3.59 -4.08 1.15
N PRO A 119 -2.25 -4.21 1.16
CA PRO A 119 -1.54 -5.03 0.18
C PRO A 119 -1.92 -6.50 0.34
N LEU A 120 -1.79 -7.29 -0.73
CA LEU A 120 -1.94 -8.75 -0.65
C LEU A 120 -0.66 -9.45 -0.17
N GLY A 121 0.48 -8.77 -0.08
CA GLY A 121 1.69 -9.39 0.48
C GLY A 121 2.43 -10.24 -0.55
N LEU A 122 2.56 -9.79 -1.80
CA LEU A 122 2.84 -10.67 -2.94
C LEU A 122 4.31 -11.09 -3.13
N TYR A 123 5.27 -10.41 -2.53
CA TYR A 123 6.69 -10.69 -2.78
C TYR A 123 7.61 -10.47 -1.57
N HIS A 124 7.85 -9.22 -1.19
CA HIS A 124 8.84 -8.86 -0.18
C HIS A 124 8.36 -9.23 1.23
N ASP A 125 9.29 -9.61 2.13
CA ASP A 125 8.97 -9.97 3.51
C ASP A 125 8.18 -8.85 4.21
N ASP A 126 8.54 -7.59 3.96
CA ASP A 126 7.81 -6.43 4.48
C ASP A 126 6.36 -6.37 4.01
N HIS A 127 6.07 -6.67 2.74
CA HIS A 127 4.70 -6.74 2.25
C HIS A 127 3.92 -7.86 2.94
N VAL A 128 4.57 -9.02 3.17
CA VAL A 128 3.96 -10.13 3.92
C VAL A 128 3.63 -9.71 5.34
N ARG A 129 4.53 -8.99 6.02
CA ARG A 129 4.31 -8.51 7.39
C ARG A 129 3.14 -7.52 7.47
N VAL A 130 3.05 -6.60 6.52
CA VAL A 130 1.94 -5.65 6.45
C VAL A 130 0.62 -6.39 6.20
N PHE A 131 0.62 -7.33 5.25
CA PHE A 131 -0.54 -8.19 5.01
C PHE A 131 -0.97 -8.95 6.28
N GLU A 132 -0.04 -9.54 7.02
CA GLU A 132 -0.31 -10.26 8.27
C GLU A 132 -0.87 -9.34 9.35
N ALA A 133 -0.32 -8.15 9.53
CA ALA A 133 -0.80 -7.16 10.49
C ALA A 133 -2.22 -6.68 10.15
N CYS A 134 -2.49 -6.42 8.86
CA CYS A 134 -3.82 -6.08 8.39
C CYS A 134 -4.82 -7.23 8.60
N CYS A 135 -4.42 -8.49 8.35
CA CYS A 135 -5.26 -9.65 8.64
C CYS A 135 -5.56 -9.80 10.14
N GLU A 136 -4.64 -9.39 11.02
CA GLU A 136 -4.85 -9.43 12.47
C GLU A 136 -5.96 -8.47 12.91
N ILE A 137 -5.99 -7.24 12.36
CA ILE A 137 -6.95 -6.19 12.74
C ILE A 137 -8.28 -6.28 12.00
N LEU A 138 -8.32 -6.84 10.78
CA LEU A 138 -9.51 -6.87 9.92
C LEU A 138 -10.75 -7.43 10.64
N PRO A 139 -10.70 -8.54 11.40
CA PRO A 139 -11.86 -9.03 12.13
C PRO A 139 -12.40 -8.06 13.19
N ARG A 140 -11.51 -7.33 13.87
CA ARG A 140 -11.86 -6.32 14.89
C ARG A 140 -12.48 -5.07 14.25
N LEU A 141 -12.02 -4.74 13.05
CA LEU A 141 -12.47 -3.59 12.26
C LEU A 141 -13.43 -3.98 11.13
N SER A 142 -14.19 -5.06 11.31
CA SER A 142 -15.13 -5.59 10.30
C SER A 142 -16.35 -4.71 10.04
N HIS A 143 -16.51 -3.62 10.80
CA HIS A 143 -17.50 -2.58 10.56
C HIS A 143 -17.09 -1.60 9.44
N LEU A 144 -15.81 -1.59 9.04
CA LEU A 144 -15.28 -0.84 7.91
C LEU A 144 -15.38 -1.68 6.62
N VAL A 145 -15.34 -1.02 5.46
CA VAL A 145 -15.21 -1.71 4.17
C VAL A 145 -13.73 -2.02 3.94
N TRP A 146 -13.41 -3.25 3.55
CA TRP A 146 -12.03 -3.68 3.30
C TRP A 146 -11.81 -4.10 1.86
N PHE A 147 -10.66 -3.72 1.31
CA PHE A 147 -10.15 -4.22 0.05
C PHE A 147 -8.68 -4.66 0.19
N GLY A 148 -8.31 -5.73 -0.51
CA GLY A 148 -6.93 -6.08 -0.81
C GLY A 148 -6.57 -5.60 -2.21
N TYR A 149 -5.42 -4.94 -2.40
CA TYR A 149 -4.93 -4.55 -3.73
C TYR A 149 -3.79 -5.48 -4.18
N GLU A 150 -3.76 -5.80 -5.48
CA GLU A 150 -2.64 -6.52 -6.07
C GLU A 150 -1.45 -5.57 -6.27
N GLU A 151 -0.37 -5.76 -5.52
CA GLU A 151 0.83 -4.94 -5.66
C GLU A 151 1.41 -4.98 -7.09
N ALA A 152 1.56 -3.80 -7.70
CA ALA A 152 2.16 -3.65 -9.02
C ALA A 152 3.59 -4.24 -9.05
N ILE A 153 4.06 -4.61 -10.23
CA ILE A 153 5.33 -5.34 -10.48
C ILE A 153 5.25 -6.79 -9.97
N HIS A 154 4.89 -7.00 -8.71
CA HIS A 154 4.87 -8.30 -8.04
C HIS A 154 3.71 -9.21 -8.48
N ARG A 155 2.52 -8.63 -8.75
CA ARG A 155 1.33 -9.36 -9.24
C ARG A 155 1.52 -10.15 -10.53
N ARG A 156 2.58 -9.87 -11.29
CA ARG A 156 2.95 -10.61 -12.50
C ARG A 156 3.54 -11.98 -12.20
N THR A 157 4.01 -12.21 -10.97
CA THR A 157 4.64 -13.47 -10.59
C THR A 157 3.58 -14.58 -10.61
N PRO A 158 3.80 -15.68 -11.37
CA PRO A 158 2.81 -16.76 -11.44
C PRO A 158 2.51 -17.35 -10.06
N GLY A 159 1.24 -17.45 -9.70
CA GLY A 159 0.78 -18.16 -8.50
C GLY A 159 0.77 -17.35 -7.21
N VAL A 160 1.42 -16.19 -7.12
CA VAL A 160 1.53 -15.45 -5.83
C VAL A 160 0.20 -14.88 -5.37
N VAL A 161 -0.63 -14.36 -6.30
CA VAL A 161 -1.98 -13.88 -5.97
C VAL A 161 -2.86 -15.04 -5.53
N GLN A 162 -2.82 -16.17 -6.24
CA GLN A 162 -3.60 -17.37 -5.91
C GLN A 162 -3.22 -17.92 -4.52
N ALA A 163 -1.93 -17.92 -4.18
CA ALA A 163 -1.45 -18.31 -2.86
C ALA A 163 -2.01 -17.41 -1.75
N ARG A 164 -2.07 -16.09 -1.98
CA ARG A 164 -2.65 -15.14 -1.01
C ARG A 164 -4.15 -15.25 -0.86
N LEU A 165 -4.87 -15.49 -1.94
CA LEU A 165 -6.31 -15.76 -1.87
C LEU A 165 -6.60 -17.07 -1.10
N ALA A 166 -5.76 -18.09 -1.26
CA ALA A 166 -5.86 -19.33 -0.49
C ALA A 166 -5.56 -19.11 1.00
N ASP A 167 -4.55 -18.31 1.34
CA ASP A 167 -4.22 -17.92 2.72
C ASP A 167 -5.39 -17.15 3.38
N LEU A 168 -5.94 -16.14 2.69
CA LEU A 168 -7.14 -15.42 3.16
C LEU A 168 -8.31 -16.39 3.43
N ALA A 169 -8.57 -17.33 2.52
CA ALA A 169 -9.61 -18.33 2.71
C ALA A 169 -9.36 -19.23 3.93
N GLN A 170 -8.12 -19.66 4.18
CA GLN A 170 -7.74 -20.44 5.36
C GLN A 170 -7.96 -19.65 6.67
N ARG A 171 -7.79 -18.33 6.62
CA ARG A 171 -8.08 -17.40 7.73
C ARG A 171 -9.57 -17.11 7.90
N GLY A 172 -10.43 -17.64 7.03
CA GLY A 172 -11.87 -17.38 7.03
C GLY A 172 -12.23 -15.99 6.48
N ILE A 173 -11.35 -15.38 5.68
CA ILE A 173 -11.60 -14.12 4.99
C ILE A 173 -11.99 -14.43 3.54
N VAL A 174 -13.16 -13.96 3.13
CA VAL A 174 -13.64 -14.09 1.76
C VAL A 174 -13.12 -12.90 0.96
N ALA A 175 -12.44 -13.19 -0.16
CA ALA A 175 -11.95 -12.22 -1.12
C ALA A 175 -12.76 -12.31 -2.42
N THR A 176 -13.45 -11.24 -2.79
CA THR A 176 -14.28 -11.16 -4.00
C THR A 176 -13.74 -10.06 -4.92
N PRO A 177 -13.48 -10.31 -6.22
CA PRO A 177 -13.06 -9.26 -7.14
C PRO A 177 -14.06 -8.11 -7.15
N ALA A 178 -13.62 -6.90 -6.82
CA ALA A 178 -14.49 -5.72 -6.73
C ALA A 178 -13.67 -4.44 -6.77
N LEU A 179 -14.23 -3.37 -7.31
CA LEU A 179 -13.62 -2.04 -7.30
C LEU A 179 -14.17 -1.21 -6.14
N PRO A 180 -13.33 -0.47 -5.39
CA PRO A 180 -13.84 0.56 -4.49
C PRO A 180 -14.67 1.58 -5.29
N SER A 181 -15.85 1.95 -4.76
CA SER A 181 -16.71 2.96 -5.39
C SER A 181 -15.95 4.27 -5.55
N ALA A 182 -15.96 4.87 -6.75
CA ALA A 182 -15.28 6.14 -6.97
C ALA A 182 -16.07 7.31 -6.37
N ALA A 183 -15.42 8.14 -5.56
CA ALA A 183 -16.04 9.36 -5.01
C ALA A 183 -16.20 10.47 -6.05
N HIS A 184 -15.28 10.56 -7.03
CA HIS A 184 -15.30 11.59 -8.07
C HIS A 184 -15.40 11.06 -9.49
N THR A 185 -16.13 11.80 -10.32
CA THR A 185 -16.34 11.56 -11.75
C THR A 185 -15.25 12.18 -12.63
N ILE A 186 -13.99 12.19 -12.18
CA ILE A 186 -12.89 12.47 -13.12
C ILE A 186 -12.80 11.33 -14.13
N ASP A 187 -12.55 11.66 -15.39
CA ASP A 187 -12.49 10.67 -16.46
C ASP A 187 -11.26 9.74 -16.31
N VAL A 188 -11.31 8.59 -16.98
CA VAL A 188 -10.29 7.55 -16.88
C VAL A 188 -8.93 8.02 -17.42
N GLN A 189 -8.90 8.89 -18.43
CA GLN A 189 -7.66 9.41 -19.00
C GLN A 189 -6.96 10.35 -18.02
N ARG A 190 -7.73 11.21 -17.34
CA ARG A 190 -7.21 12.10 -16.31
C ARG A 190 -6.66 11.32 -15.12
N ARG A 191 -7.34 10.26 -14.67
CA ARG A 191 -6.82 9.34 -13.63
C ARG A 191 -5.48 8.73 -14.03
N ALA A 192 -5.39 8.23 -15.27
CA ALA A 192 -4.17 7.63 -15.79
C ALA A 192 -3.02 8.64 -15.91
N GLN A 193 -3.32 9.89 -16.28
CA GLN A 193 -2.34 10.98 -16.34
C GLN A 193 -1.81 11.34 -14.94
N LEU A 194 -2.70 11.54 -13.96
CA LEU A 194 -2.33 11.84 -12.58
C LEU A 194 -1.51 10.71 -11.96
N LYS A 195 -1.94 9.45 -12.16
CA LYS A 195 -1.14 8.29 -11.76
C LYS A 195 0.26 8.34 -12.36
N ARG A 196 0.38 8.63 -13.66
CA ARG A 196 1.67 8.70 -14.34
C ARG A 196 2.57 9.80 -13.78
N GLU A 197 2.01 10.97 -13.52
CA GLU A 197 2.73 12.09 -12.91
C GLU A 197 3.22 11.74 -11.51
N ALA A 198 2.36 11.17 -10.66
CA ALA A 198 2.72 10.73 -9.32
C ALA A 198 3.78 9.63 -9.32
N VAL A 199 3.66 8.62 -10.19
CA VAL A 199 4.68 7.56 -10.35
C VAL A 199 6.04 8.14 -10.74
N ASN A 200 6.07 9.15 -11.62
CA ASN A 200 7.30 9.78 -12.07
C ASN A 200 8.01 10.60 -10.97
N ALA A 201 7.33 10.91 -9.86
CA ALA A 201 7.97 11.56 -8.71
C ALA A 201 8.95 10.63 -7.97
N TYR A 202 8.76 9.30 -8.06
CA TYR A 202 9.64 8.27 -7.45
C TYR A 202 10.87 7.97 -8.30
N ALA A 203 11.63 9.01 -8.66
CA ALA A 203 12.77 8.91 -9.58
C ALA A 203 13.82 7.90 -9.11
N SER A 204 14.08 7.81 -7.80
CA SER A 204 15.01 6.86 -7.19
C SER A 204 14.57 5.41 -7.34
N GLN A 205 13.27 5.15 -7.25
CA GLN A 205 12.69 3.80 -7.42
C GLN A 205 12.70 3.40 -8.88
N LEU A 206 12.24 4.27 -9.77
CA LEU A 206 12.26 4.01 -11.23
C LEU A 206 13.68 3.74 -11.74
N ARG A 207 14.68 4.42 -11.19
CA ARG A 207 16.09 4.14 -11.47
C ARG A 207 16.52 2.76 -10.98
N ALA A 208 16.16 2.39 -9.75
CA ALA A 208 16.53 1.10 -9.16
C ALA A 208 15.87 -0.10 -9.86
N PHE A 209 14.61 0.02 -10.25
CA PHE A 209 13.92 -0.99 -11.07
C PHE A 209 14.56 -1.11 -12.46
N GLY A 210 15.03 0.00 -13.03
CA GLY A 210 15.60 0.04 -14.37
C GLY A 210 14.54 0.13 -15.48
N ALA A 211 14.95 0.65 -16.64
CA ALA A 211 14.04 0.91 -17.76
C ALA A 211 13.33 -0.38 -18.23
N GLY A 212 12.00 -0.31 -18.36
CA GLY A 212 11.15 -1.41 -18.83
C GLY A 212 10.73 -2.43 -17.75
N ASN A 213 11.27 -2.33 -16.53
CA ASN A 213 10.93 -3.27 -15.44
C ASN A 213 9.73 -2.82 -14.59
N TYR A 214 9.16 -1.64 -14.86
CA TYR A 214 8.02 -1.08 -14.12
C TYR A 214 6.80 -0.81 -15.00
N ASP A 215 6.74 -1.33 -16.24
CA ASP A 215 5.59 -1.12 -17.15
C ASP A 215 4.25 -1.53 -16.52
N ASP A 216 4.27 -2.55 -15.66
CA ASP A 216 3.09 -3.04 -14.96
C ASP A 216 2.50 -2.05 -13.95
N VAL A 217 3.27 -1.06 -13.49
CA VAL A 217 2.76 0.04 -12.67
C VAL A 217 1.63 0.78 -13.40
N PHE A 218 1.67 0.85 -14.74
CA PHE A 218 0.64 1.50 -15.54
C PHE A 218 -0.47 0.55 -16.03
N ALA A 219 -0.39 -0.74 -15.73
CA ALA A 219 -1.45 -1.69 -16.05
C ALA A 219 -2.65 -1.53 -15.09
N THR A 220 -3.82 -2.00 -15.53
CA THR A 220 -5.08 -1.89 -14.78
C THR A 220 -4.94 -2.40 -13.35
N GLU A 221 -5.33 -1.57 -12.40
CA GLU A 221 -5.33 -1.87 -10.97
C GLU A 221 -6.40 -2.92 -10.64
N ARG A 222 -6.12 -3.78 -9.65
CA ARG A 222 -6.99 -4.89 -9.28
C ARG A 222 -7.14 -4.96 -7.77
N TYR A 223 -8.37 -5.20 -7.36
CA TYR A 223 -8.78 -5.15 -5.97
C TYR A 223 -9.74 -6.29 -5.64
N TRP A 224 -9.73 -6.67 -4.38
CA TRP A 224 -10.52 -7.76 -3.82
C TRP A 224 -11.26 -7.23 -2.60
N GLN A 225 -12.57 -7.12 -2.63
CA GLN A 225 -13.35 -6.80 -1.44
C GLN A 225 -13.19 -7.95 -0.43
N LEU A 226 -12.80 -7.60 0.80
CA LEU A 226 -12.51 -8.54 1.87
C LEU A 226 -13.63 -8.50 2.91
N SER A 227 -14.08 -9.67 3.36
CA SER A 227 -15.05 -9.77 4.45
C SER A 227 -14.78 -11.00 5.32
N VAL A 228 -15.04 -10.88 6.62
CA VAL A 228 -14.94 -12.03 7.52
C VAL A 228 -16.10 -12.97 7.21
N GLY A 229 -15.78 -14.20 6.78
CA GLY A 229 -16.76 -15.24 6.55
C GLY A 229 -17.51 -15.56 7.84
N ARG A 230 -18.84 -15.58 7.79
CA ARG A 230 -19.62 -16.18 8.87
C ARG A 230 -19.24 -17.66 8.92
N ARG A 231 -18.67 -18.15 10.03
CA ARG A 231 -18.55 -19.59 10.26
C ARG A 231 -19.94 -20.18 10.07
N ALA A 232 -20.14 -20.99 9.04
CA ALA A 232 -21.33 -21.81 8.94
C ALA A 232 -21.39 -22.64 10.23
N ARG A 233 -22.43 -22.45 11.05
CA ARG A 233 -22.76 -23.40 12.10
C ARG A 233 -23.00 -24.73 11.38
N LYS A 234 -22.05 -25.65 11.48
CA LYS A 234 -22.29 -27.06 11.17
C LYS A 234 -23.17 -27.65 12.25
#